data_AF-A0A822AVE9-F1
#
_entry.id   AF-A0A822AVE9-F1
#
_cell.length_a   1.000
_cell.length_b   1.000
_cell.length_c   1.000
_cell.angle_alpha   90.00
_cell.angle_beta   90.00
_cell.angle_gamma   90.00
#
_symmetry.space_group_name_H-M   'P 1'
#
loop_
_entity.id
_entity.type
_entity.pdbx_description
1 polymer ?
#
loop_
_entity_poly.entity_id
_entity_poly.type
_entity_poly.pdbx_seq_one_letter_code
_entity_poly.pdbx_strand_id
1 'polypeptide(L)'
;MVLYRTALGDVHIALIYDRDKYSYGHNRQCIRRPPKKIHSKELYELVMGESKKNGGNLLNHREFILYDAGQAYPEYVIYFHRSSKNGICLVIRKIKPLNIRNL
;
A
#
# COMPACT_ATOMS: atom_id res chain seq x y z
N MET A 1 14.96 -1.27 -2.98
CA MET A 1 13.55 -1.60 -2.61
C MET A 1 13.49 -1.71 -1.10
N VAL A 2 12.42 -1.25 -0.47
CA VAL A 2 12.19 -1.44 0.97
C VAL A 2 11.05 -2.44 1.13
N LEU A 3 11.25 -3.46 1.97
CA LEU A 3 10.21 -4.41 2.33
C LEU A 3 9.60 -3.96 3.66
N TYR A 4 8.31 -3.66 3.64
CA TYR A 4 7.55 -3.26 4.80
C TYR A 4 6.76 -4.44 5.37
N ARG A 5 6.64 -4.46 6.69
CA ARG A 5 5.58 -5.20 7.39
C ARG A 5 4.43 -4.24 7.62
N THR A 6 3.24 -4.60 7.17
CA THR A 6 2.09 -3.70 7.20
C THR A 6 0.89 -4.38 7.87
N ALA A 7 0.21 -3.65 8.75
CA ALA A 7 -1.10 -4.06 9.27
C ALA A 7 -2.18 -3.67 8.26
N LEU A 8 -2.88 -4.66 7.69
CA LEU A 8 -3.86 -4.40 6.63
C LEU A 8 -5.27 -4.09 7.16
N GLY A 9 -5.64 -4.71 8.29
CA GLY A 9 -6.96 -4.60 8.91
C GLY A 9 -8.13 -4.67 7.91
N ASP A 10 -9.07 -3.74 8.04
CA ASP A 10 -10.25 -3.65 7.18
C ASP A 10 -9.94 -2.95 5.84
N VAL A 11 -9.96 -3.72 4.75
CA VAL A 11 -9.54 -3.28 3.42
C VAL A 11 -10.71 -2.94 2.51
N HIS A 12 -10.67 -1.76 1.86
CA HIS A 12 -11.54 -1.47 0.73
C HIS A 12 -10.92 -1.96 -0.59
N ILE A 13 -11.62 -2.81 -1.34
CA ILE A 13 -11.16 -3.30 -2.64
C ILE A 13 -11.63 -2.36 -3.76
N ALA A 14 -10.69 -1.68 -4.39
CA ALA A 14 -10.92 -0.81 -5.54
C ALA A 14 -10.56 -1.54 -6.85
N LEU A 15 -11.58 -2.11 -7.50
CA LEU A 15 -11.42 -2.74 -8.82
C LEU A 15 -11.33 -1.73 -9.97
N ILE A 16 -12.05 -0.61 -9.80
CA ILE A 16 -12.10 0.52 -10.75
C ILE A 16 -12.05 1.79 -9.91
N TYR A 17 -11.34 2.80 -10.41
CA TYR A 17 -11.32 4.12 -9.78
C TYR A 17 -12.70 4.77 -9.86
N ASP A 18 -13.31 5.01 -8.70
CA ASP A 18 -14.62 5.65 -8.53
C ASP A 18 -14.42 7.10 -8.07
N ARG A 19 -14.57 8.05 -9.01
CA ARG A 19 -14.32 9.46 -8.73
C ARG A 19 -15.16 9.98 -7.57
N ASP A 20 -16.43 9.62 -7.49
CA ASP A 20 -17.36 10.17 -6.50
C ASP A 20 -17.05 9.67 -5.09
N LYS A 21 -16.42 8.49 -5.01
CA LYS A 21 -15.93 7.92 -3.75
C LYS A 21 -14.63 8.58 -3.26
N TYR A 22 -13.76 8.99 -4.18
CA TYR A 22 -12.41 9.50 -3.85
C TYR A 22 -12.23 11.01 -4.02
N SER A 23 -13.26 11.73 -4.45
CA SER A 23 -13.23 13.19 -4.66
C SER A 23 -14.45 13.85 -4.00
N TYR A 24 -14.31 15.10 -3.54
CA TYR A 24 -15.44 15.86 -3.00
C TYR A 24 -15.66 17.16 -3.78
N GLY A 25 -16.93 17.44 -4.08
CA GLY A 25 -17.39 18.73 -4.61
C GLY A 25 -17.00 19.03 -6.05
N HIS A 26 -17.43 20.21 -6.54
CA HIS A 26 -17.19 20.68 -7.91
C HIS A 26 -15.70 20.94 -8.21
N ASN A 27 -14.88 21.17 -7.19
CA ASN A 27 -13.47 21.54 -7.35
C ASN A 27 -12.52 20.35 -7.55
N ARG A 28 -13.04 19.12 -7.70
CA ARG A 28 -12.26 17.91 -8.04
C ARG A 28 -11.08 17.64 -7.09
N GLN A 29 -11.17 18.06 -5.83
CA GLN A 29 -10.10 17.82 -4.87
C GLN A 29 -10.14 16.36 -4.42
N CYS A 30 -9.02 15.65 -4.61
CA CYS A 30 -8.85 14.28 -4.15
C CYS A 30 -8.87 14.24 -2.62
N ILE A 31 -9.64 13.31 -2.06
CA ILE A 31 -9.73 13.11 -0.63
C ILE A 31 -8.52 12.26 -0.18
N ARG A 32 -7.72 12.77 0.76
CA ARG A 32 -6.59 12.05 1.36
C ARG A 32 -7.01 11.20 2.56
N ARG A 33 -8.04 10.38 2.40
CA ARG A 33 -8.53 9.45 3.44
C ARG A 33 -9.17 8.21 2.82
N PRO A 34 -9.25 7.08 3.54
CA PRO A 34 -9.94 5.90 3.04
C PRO A 34 -11.46 6.14 2.92
N PRO A 35 -12.14 5.38 2.05
CA PRO A 35 -13.58 5.54 1.86
C PRO A 35 -14.38 5.08 3.08
N LYS A 36 -15.63 5.53 3.17
CA LYS A 36 -16.59 5.04 4.17
C LYS A 36 -17.04 3.61 3.84
N LYS A 37 -17.28 2.82 4.88
CA LYS A 37 -17.95 1.52 4.76
C LYS A 37 -19.40 1.73 4.29
N ILE A 38 -19.91 0.80 3.49
CA ILE A 38 -21.29 0.88 2.97
C ILE A 38 -22.25 0.82 4.17
N HIS A 39 -23.21 1.75 4.23
CA HIS A 39 -24.18 1.87 5.32
C HIS A 39 -23.59 2.10 6.73
N SER A 40 -22.32 2.50 6.84
CA SER A 40 -21.68 2.80 8.13
C SER A 40 -21.02 4.18 8.11
N LYS A 41 -20.87 4.77 9.31
CA LYS A 41 -20.11 6.01 9.51
C LYS A 41 -18.60 5.75 9.60
N GLU A 42 -18.20 4.50 9.77
CA GLU A 42 -16.81 4.08 9.84
C GLU A 42 -16.09 4.17 8.50
N LEU A 43 -14.77 4.34 8.56
CA LEU A 43 -13.89 4.28 7.41
C LEU A 43 -13.25 2.90 7.32
N TYR A 44 -12.87 2.49 6.11
CA TYR A 44 -11.90 1.42 5.97
C TYR A 44 -10.52 1.87 6.50
N GLU A 45 -9.64 0.93 6.82
CA GLU A 45 -8.28 1.26 7.27
C GLU A 45 -7.34 1.55 6.11
N LEU A 46 -7.56 0.91 4.96
CA LEU A 46 -6.75 1.12 3.75
C LEU A 46 -7.54 0.84 2.47
N VAL A 47 -6.93 1.18 1.33
CA VAL A 47 -7.45 0.84 0.00
C VAL A 47 -6.49 -0.13 -0.70
N MET A 48 -7.04 -1.21 -1.26
CA MET A 48 -6.34 -2.14 -2.13
C MET A 48 -6.83 -1.97 -3.57
N GLY A 49 -5.92 -1.58 -4.46
CA GLY A 49 -6.15 -1.56 -5.90
C GLY A 49 -5.88 -2.94 -6.50
N GLU A 50 -6.86 -3.49 -7.22
CA GLU A 50 -6.70 -4.75 -7.97
C GLU A 50 -7.21 -4.55 -9.40
N SER A 51 -6.33 -4.67 -10.40
CA SER A 51 -6.69 -4.50 -11.81
C SER A 51 -6.70 -5.83 -12.55
N LYS A 52 -7.90 -6.31 -12.91
CA LYS A 52 -8.06 -7.48 -13.79
C LYS A 52 -7.40 -7.28 -15.16
N LYS A 53 -7.34 -6.03 -15.65
CA LYS A 53 -6.75 -5.69 -16.97
C LYS A 53 -5.23 -5.84 -16.99
N ASN A 54 -4.56 -5.80 -15.84
CA ASN A 54 -3.10 -5.91 -15.75
C ASN A 54 -2.63 -7.37 -15.63
N GLY A 55 -3.40 -8.35 -16.14
CA GLY A 55 -2.99 -9.76 -16.20
C GLY A 55 -3.09 -10.52 -14.87
N GLY A 56 -3.74 -9.96 -13.85
CA GLY A 56 -3.94 -10.64 -12.58
C GLY A 56 -5.08 -11.66 -12.62
N ASN A 57 -4.81 -12.89 -13.07
CA ASN A 57 -5.53 -14.03 -12.52
C ASN A 57 -4.94 -14.31 -11.13
N LEU A 58 -5.76 -14.16 -10.08
CA LEU A 58 -5.38 -14.48 -8.69
C LEU A 58 -4.19 -13.66 -8.15
N LEU A 59 -4.46 -12.49 -7.55
CA LEU A 59 -3.59 -11.81 -6.56
C LEU A 59 -2.25 -11.22 -7.05
N ASN A 60 -1.82 -11.39 -8.30
CA ASN A 60 -0.43 -11.10 -8.71
C ASN A 60 -0.01 -9.62 -8.74
N HIS A 61 -0.96 -8.68 -8.85
CA HIS A 61 -0.66 -7.24 -8.90
C HIS A 61 -1.65 -6.46 -8.01
N ARG A 62 -1.31 -6.35 -6.72
CA ARG A 62 -2.05 -5.56 -5.75
C ARG A 62 -1.26 -4.35 -5.31
N GLU A 63 -1.91 -3.20 -5.34
CA GLU A 63 -1.38 -1.96 -4.80
C GLU A 63 -2.13 -1.64 -3.51
N PHE A 64 -1.44 -1.19 -2.48
CA PHE A 64 -2.03 -0.83 -1.21
C PHE A 64 -1.75 0.64 -0.90
N ILE A 65 -2.78 1.38 -0.49
CA ILE A 65 -2.69 2.77 -0.06
C ILE A 65 -2.99 2.82 1.42
N LEU A 66 -1.95 3.14 2.20
CA LEU A 66 -2.02 3.35 3.64
C LEU A 66 -2.18 4.84 3.92
N TYR A 67 -2.96 5.18 4.94
CA TYR A 67 -3.20 6.57 5.32
C TYR A 67 -2.59 6.94 6.67
N ASP A 68 -2.23 5.94 7.49
CA ASP A 68 -1.52 6.12 8.74
C ASP A 68 -0.10 5.57 8.64
N ALA A 69 0.87 6.39 9.05
CA ALA A 69 2.28 6.00 9.09
C ALA A 69 2.53 4.87 10.11
N GLY A 70 1.72 4.77 11.16
CA GLY A 70 1.81 3.70 12.17
C GLY A 70 1.49 2.30 11.63
N GLN A 71 0.83 2.21 10.47
CA GLN A 71 0.44 0.93 9.87
C GLN A 71 1.59 0.21 9.16
N ALA A 72 2.73 0.88 8.92
CA ALA A 72 3.85 0.32 8.17
C ALA A 72 5.16 0.38 8.95
N TYR A 73 5.80 -0.78 9.13
CA TYR A 73 7.14 -0.90 9.69
C TYR A 73 8.14 -1.27 8.58
N PRO A 74 9.17 -0.44 8.29
CA PRO A 74 10.19 -0.79 7.31
C PRO A 74 11.08 -1.91 7.90
N GLU A 75 10.94 -3.14 7.39
CA GLU A 75 11.59 -4.30 7.98
C GLU A 75 12.95 -4.61 7.33
N TYR A 76 13.05 -4.47 6.00
CA TYR A 76 14.28 -4.74 5.25
C TYR A 76 14.54 -3.71 4.16
N VAL A 77 15.82 -3.45 3.88
CA VAL A 77 16.27 -2.77 2.67
C VAL A 77 16.93 -3.79 1.74
N ILE A 78 16.43 -3.86 0.51
CA ILE A 78 16.88 -4.76 -0.53
C ILE A 78 17.60 -3.94 -1.60
N TYR A 79 18.89 -4.22 -1.75
CA TYR A 79 19.73 -3.72 -2.83
C TYR A 79 19.77 -4.76 -3.93
N PHE A 80 19.52 -4.33 -5.16
CA PHE A 80 19.49 -5.21 -6.31
C PHE A 80 19.98 -4.47 -7.54
N HIS A 81 20.60 -5.22 -8.45
CA HIS A 81 20.94 -4.73 -9.79
C HIS A 81 20.09 -5.49 -10.81
N ARG A 82 19.44 -4.77 -11.73
CA ARG A 82 18.77 -5.40 -12.87
C ARG A 82 19.84 -5.84 -13.85
N SER A 83 20.08 -7.15 -13.95
CA SER A 83 20.94 -7.71 -15.00
C SER A 83 20.10 -8.10 -16.21
N SER A 84 20.59 -7.84 -17.42
CA SER A 84 20.02 -8.37 -18.66
C SER A 84 20.39 -9.83 -18.92
N LYS A 85 21.35 -10.38 -18.16
CA LYS A 85 21.83 -11.76 -18.29
C LYS A 85 21.59 -12.53 -17.00
N ASN A 86 20.64 -13.48 -17.05
CA ASN A 86 20.38 -14.64 -16.18
C ASN A 86 20.84 -14.63 -14.70
N GLY A 87 20.69 -13.53 -13.99
CA GLY A 87 20.92 -13.52 -12.54
C GLY A 87 20.62 -12.18 -11.89
N ILE A 88 19.86 -12.20 -10.80
CA ILE A 88 19.67 -11.03 -9.94
C ILE A 88 20.66 -11.18 -8.78
N CYS A 89 21.63 -10.25 -8.69
CA CYS A 89 22.43 -10.11 -7.48
C CYS A 89 21.59 -9.36 -6.45
N LEU A 90 21.30 -10.01 -5.31
CA LEU A 90 20.47 -9.49 -4.23
C LEU A 90 21.29 -9.38 -2.95
N VAL A 91 21.28 -8.19 -2.34
CA VAL A 91 21.80 -7.98 -0.99
C VAL A 91 20.66 -7.45 -0.11
N ILE A 92 20.31 -8.22 0.92
CA ILE A 92 19.21 -7.91 1.84
C ILE A 92 19.79 -7.51 3.19
N ARG A 93 19.37 -6.38 3.74
CA ARG A 93 19.77 -5.92 5.08
C ARG A 93 18.53 -5.69 5.93
N LYS A 94 18.53 -6.27 7.14
CA LYS A 94 17.49 -6.05 8.15
C LYS A 94 17.68 -4.69 8.81
N ILE A 95 16.61 -3.91 8.94
CA ILE A 95 16.65 -2.62 9.64
C ILE A 95 16.60 -2.90 11.15
N LYS A 96 17.53 -2.32 11.89
CA LYS A 96 17.52 -2.42 13.36
C LYS A 96 16.41 -1.50 13.90
N PRO A 97 15.59 -1.97 14.85
CA PRO A 97 14.61 -1.11 15.49
C PRO A 97 15.32 0.06 16.18
N LEU A 98 14.75 1.26 16.06
CA LEU A 98 15.18 2.43 16.82
C LEU A 98 14.97 2.13 18.31
N ASN A 99 16.02 2.25 19.11
CA ASN A 99 15.93 2.04 20.55
C ASN A 99 15.30 3.29 21.16
N ILE A 100 14.00 3.23 21.45
CA ILE A 100 13.17 4.36 21.93
C ILE A 100 13.63 4.89 23.30
N ARG A 101 14.53 4.18 23.99
CA ARG A 101 15.07 4.59 25.30
C ARG A 101 15.94 5.87 25.29
N ASN A 102 16.26 6.42 24.12
CA ASN A 102 17.10 7.62 23.98
C ASN A 102 16.37 8.81 23.33
N LEU A 103 15.03 8.86 23.38
CA LEU A 103 14.22 10.00 22.93
C LEU A 103 13.61 10.74 24.13
#